data_AF-A0A444IQ84-F1
#
_entry.id   AF-A0A444IQ84-F1
#
_cell.length_a   1.000
_cell.length_b   1.000
_cell.length_c   1.000
_cell.angle_alpha   90.00
_cell.angle_beta   90.00
_cell.angle_gamma   90.00
#
_symmetry.space_group_name_H-M   'P 1'
#
loop_
_entity.id
_entity.type
_entity.pdbx_description
1 polymer ?
#
loop_
_entity_poly.entity_id
_entity_poly.type
_entity_poly.pdbx_seq_one_letter_code
_entity_poly.pdbx_strand_id
1 'polypeptide(L)'
;MALTMRKGSDNAAFFSANSIQQPKVFPNTEEGKQAELNYKLGTQLPYTFIVSRIAHYLKVIQRENIGTWKERGELEDELNKWIGQYVSNQENPGPGVRSRRPLRQAKIEVSEVAGEPGWYRVGMKLQPHFKYMGASFTLSLVGKLDKT
;
A
#
# COMPACT_ATOMS: atom_id res chain seq x y z
N MET A 1 11.89 -14.86 -7.53
CA MET A 1 12.09 -14.77 -6.07
C MET A 1 13.16 -15.78 -5.69
N ALA A 2 14.31 -15.34 -5.17
CA ALA A 2 15.44 -16.21 -4.88
C ALA A 2 15.57 -16.46 -3.37
N LEU A 3 15.80 -17.71 -2.99
CA LEU A 3 16.09 -18.10 -1.61
C LEU A 3 17.62 -18.13 -1.42
N THR A 4 18.14 -17.26 -0.58
CA THR A 4 19.58 -17.17 -0.34
C THR A 4 19.95 -17.88 0.95
N MET A 5 20.86 -18.86 0.86
CA MET A 5 21.39 -19.57 2.02
C MET A 5 22.32 -18.68 2.85
N ARG A 6 22.16 -18.71 4.17
CA ARG A 6 23.12 -18.10 5.10
C ARG A 6 24.31 -19.03 5.24
N LYS A 7 25.46 -18.61 4.71
CA LYS A 7 26.73 -19.37 4.72
C LYS A 7 27.07 -19.82 6.15
N GLY A 8 27.39 -21.12 6.29
CA GLY A 8 27.77 -21.72 7.57
C GLY A 8 26.59 -21.96 8.52
N SER A 9 25.35 -21.98 8.03
CA SER A 9 24.17 -22.32 8.81
C SER A 9 23.15 -23.09 7.97
N ASP A 10 22.10 -23.56 8.62
CA ASP A 10 20.91 -24.19 8.05
C ASP A 10 19.78 -23.18 7.74
N ASN A 11 20.06 -21.88 7.87
CA ASN A 11 19.08 -20.82 7.64
C ASN A 11 19.16 -20.28 6.22
N ALA A 12 18.02 -19.78 5.72
CA ALA A 12 17.91 -19.11 4.43
C ALA A 12 16.97 -17.90 4.53
N ALA A 13 17.07 -16.98 3.58
CA ALA A 13 16.26 -15.77 3.57
C ALA A 13 15.78 -15.38 2.17
N PHE A 14 14.59 -14.79 2.11
CA PHE A 14 14.11 -14.04 0.97
C PHE A 14 14.34 -12.54 1.23
N PHE A 15 15.22 -11.92 0.46
CA PHE A 15 15.49 -10.48 0.60
C PHE A 15 14.41 -9.62 -0.08
N SER A 16 13.77 -10.14 -1.13
CA SER A 16 12.72 -9.45 -1.87
C SER A 16 11.70 -10.43 -2.43
N ALA A 17 10.52 -9.91 -2.73
CA ALA A 17 9.41 -10.67 -3.30
C ALA A 17 8.75 -9.88 -4.44
N ASN A 18 9.52 -9.65 -5.51
CA ASN A 18 9.00 -9.01 -6.72
C ASN A 18 8.20 -10.02 -7.56
N SER A 19 7.16 -9.54 -8.24
CA SER A 19 6.45 -10.30 -9.25
C SER A 19 7.26 -10.39 -10.55
N ILE A 20 6.71 -11.06 -11.56
CA ILE A 20 7.31 -11.11 -12.90
C ILE A 20 7.09 -9.82 -13.71
N GLN A 21 6.26 -8.89 -13.22
CA GLN A 21 5.91 -7.67 -13.94
C GLN A 21 7.10 -6.70 -13.96
N GLN A 22 7.53 -6.34 -15.16
CA GLN A 22 8.59 -5.35 -15.34
C GLN A 22 8.09 -3.94 -15.01
N PRO A 23 8.80 -3.16 -14.17
CA PRO A 23 8.49 -1.75 -13.93
C PRO A 23 8.55 -0.94 -15.24
N LYS A 24 7.56 -0.08 -15.47
CA LYS A 24 7.54 0.86 -16.59
C LYS A 24 8.33 2.12 -16.26
N VAL A 25 9.04 2.64 -17.24
CA VAL A 25 9.73 3.93 -17.17
C VAL A 25 8.77 5.01 -17.65
N PHE A 26 8.72 6.13 -16.93
CA PHE A 26 7.94 7.31 -17.27
C PHE A 26 8.87 8.50 -17.57
N PRO A 27 8.38 9.59 -18.18
CA PRO A 27 9.18 10.80 -18.40
C PRO A 27 9.77 11.34 -17.09
N ASN A 28 10.94 11.97 -17.16
CA ASN A 28 11.60 12.58 -15.99
C ASN A 28 10.97 13.92 -15.58
N THR A 29 9.65 13.94 -15.40
CA THR A 29 8.90 15.04 -14.78
C THR A 29 8.50 14.63 -13.36
N GLU A 30 8.00 15.57 -12.57
CA GLU A 30 7.54 15.26 -11.20
C GLU A 30 6.39 14.24 -11.22
N GLU A 31 5.44 14.41 -12.13
CA GLU A 31 4.31 13.50 -12.32
C GLU A 31 4.77 12.13 -12.82
N GLY A 32 5.77 12.10 -13.71
CA GLY A 32 6.35 10.87 -14.22
C GLY A 32 7.04 10.06 -13.13
N LYS A 33 7.81 10.71 -12.23
CA LYS A 33 8.43 10.06 -11.07
C LYS A 33 7.39 9.50 -10.09
N GLN A 34 6.30 10.23 -9.87
CA GLN A 34 5.19 9.73 -9.04
C GLN A 34 4.49 8.54 -9.68
N ALA A 35 4.24 8.57 -10.99
CA ALA A 35 3.67 7.45 -11.74
C ALA A 35 4.58 6.22 -11.71
N GLU A 36 5.89 6.41 -11.86
CA GLU A 36 6.89 5.35 -11.77
C GLU A 36 6.90 4.71 -10.38
N LEU A 37 6.88 5.52 -9.32
CA LEU A 37 6.78 5.04 -7.94
C LEU A 37 5.51 4.20 -7.73
N ASN A 38 4.36 4.73 -8.15
CA ASN A 38 3.07 4.05 -8.03
C ASN A 38 3.07 2.71 -8.78
N TYR A 39 3.60 2.69 -9.99
CA TYR A 39 3.69 1.48 -10.80
C TYR A 39 4.63 0.44 -10.17
N LYS A 40 5.78 0.87 -9.65
CA LYS A 40 6.77 0.01 -8.99
C LYS A 40 6.23 -0.63 -7.70
N LEU A 41 5.32 0.03 -6.97
CA LEU A 41 4.65 -0.61 -5.84
C LEU A 41 3.79 -1.80 -6.28
N GLY A 42 3.12 -1.69 -7.43
CA GLY A 42 2.30 -2.75 -7.99
C GLY A 42 3.10 -3.99 -8.44
N THR A 43 4.39 -3.85 -8.76
CA THR A 43 5.24 -4.98 -9.15
C THR A 43 5.78 -5.77 -7.97
N GLN A 44 5.52 -5.36 -6.73
CA GLN A 44 6.01 -6.03 -5.52
C GLN A 44 4.89 -6.77 -4.81
N LEU A 45 5.01 -8.10 -4.74
CA LEU A 45 3.98 -8.99 -4.18
C LEU A 45 3.54 -8.63 -2.75
N PRO A 46 4.44 -8.19 -1.83
CA PRO A 46 4.00 -7.81 -0.49
C PRO A 46 2.95 -6.70 -0.48
N TYR A 47 3.02 -5.74 -1.39
CA TYR A 47 2.01 -4.67 -1.49
C TYR A 47 0.77 -5.15 -2.24
N THR A 48 0.94 -5.97 -3.30
CA THR A 48 -0.18 -6.60 -3.99
C THR A 48 -1.05 -7.42 -3.03
N PHE A 49 -0.45 -8.22 -2.14
CA PHE A 49 -1.18 -9.05 -1.18
C PHE A 49 -2.01 -8.23 -0.18
N ILE A 50 -1.55 -7.04 0.21
CA ILE A 50 -2.36 -6.12 1.02
C ILE A 50 -3.62 -5.72 0.25
N VAL A 51 -3.48 -5.31 -1.00
CA VAL A 51 -4.61 -4.92 -1.86
C VAL A 51 -5.54 -6.10 -2.13
N SER A 52 -5.02 -7.30 -2.39
CA SER A 52 -5.83 -8.51 -2.59
C SER A 52 -6.69 -8.84 -1.37
N ARG A 53 -6.15 -8.73 -0.15
CA ARG A 53 -6.93 -8.96 1.08
C ARG A 53 -8.03 -7.92 1.27
N ILE A 54 -7.73 -6.66 0.99
CA ILE A 54 -8.73 -5.57 1.03
C ILE A 54 -9.85 -5.83 0.01
N ALA A 55 -9.49 -6.23 -1.22
CA ALA A 55 -10.46 -6.59 -2.25
C ALA A 55 -11.37 -7.77 -1.83
N HIS A 56 -10.81 -8.81 -1.20
CA HIS A 56 -11.60 -9.92 -0.67
C HIS A 56 -12.59 -9.47 0.41
N TYR A 57 -12.15 -8.64 1.35
CA TYR A 57 -13.06 -8.11 2.39
C TYR A 57 -14.17 -7.26 1.79
N LEU A 58 -13.83 -6.36 0.86
CA LEU A 58 -14.82 -5.51 0.19
C LEU A 58 -15.86 -6.34 -0.55
N LYS A 59 -15.43 -7.41 -1.24
CA LYS A 59 -16.37 -8.30 -1.94
C LYS A 59 -17.39 -8.92 -0.98
N VAL A 60 -16.97 -9.30 0.23
CA VAL A 60 -17.87 -9.85 1.26
C VAL A 60 -18.76 -8.75 1.82
N ILE A 61 -18.19 -7.64 2.30
CA ILE A 61 -18.94 -6.51 2.90
C ILE A 61 -20.02 -6.00 1.93
N GLN A 62 -19.64 -5.76 0.67
CA GLN A 62 -20.59 -5.22 -0.30
C GLN A 62 -21.68 -6.22 -0.66
N ARG A 63 -21.39 -7.53 -0.64
CA ARG A 63 -22.42 -8.56 -0.87
C ARG A 63 -23.48 -8.53 0.23
N GLU A 64 -23.07 -8.40 1.49
CA GLU A 64 -24.01 -8.32 2.62
C GLU A 64 -24.84 -7.02 2.62
N ASN A 65 -24.35 -5.98 1.95
CA ASN A 65 -25.05 -4.70 1.81
C ASN A 65 -26.06 -4.65 0.64
N ILE A 66 -26.12 -5.67 -0.22
CA ILE A 66 -27.08 -5.72 -1.34
C ILE A 66 -28.51 -5.77 -0.79
N GLY A 67 -29.38 -4.89 -1.28
CA GLY A 67 -30.78 -4.79 -0.87
C GLY A 67 -31.01 -4.00 0.41
N THR A 68 -29.96 -3.44 1.02
CA THR A 68 -30.10 -2.48 2.12
C THR A 68 -30.41 -1.08 1.60
N TRP A 69 -31.10 -0.29 2.43
CA TRP A 69 -31.35 1.12 2.15
C TRP A 69 -30.08 1.91 2.51
N LYS A 70 -29.21 2.14 1.53
CA LYS A 70 -28.00 2.94 1.70
C LYS A 70 -27.89 4.02 0.67
N GLU A 71 -27.62 5.23 1.13
CA GLU A 71 -27.28 6.34 0.26
C GLU A 71 -25.77 6.40 -0.01
N ARG A 72 -25.40 7.16 -1.05
CA ARG A 72 -24.01 7.39 -1.47
C ARG A 72 -23.11 7.81 -0.29
N GLY A 73 -23.57 8.76 0.52
CA GLY A 73 -22.82 9.31 1.65
C GLY A 73 -22.62 8.28 2.77
N GLU A 74 -23.67 7.54 3.12
CA GLU A 74 -23.61 6.50 4.14
C GLU A 74 -22.63 5.38 3.74
N LEU A 75 -22.64 4.99 2.46
CA LEU A 75 -21.70 4.01 1.93
C LEU A 75 -20.24 4.51 2.02
N GLU A 76 -20.00 5.77 1.70
CA GLU A 76 -18.68 6.38 1.80
C GLU A 76 -18.17 6.40 3.24
N ASP A 77 -19.00 6.82 4.19
CA ASP A 77 -18.66 6.91 5.61
C ASP A 77 -18.39 5.53 6.22
N GLU A 78 -19.23 4.55 5.92
CA GLU A 78 -19.06 3.18 6.41
C GLU A 78 -17.75 2.57 5.92
N LEU A 79 -17.45 2.71 4.63
CA LEU A 79 -16.22 2.17 4.04
C LEU A 79 -14.98 2.87 4.58
N ASN A 80 -15.01 4.20 4.75
CA ASN A 80 -13.90 4.95 5.34
C ASN A 80 -13.69 4.58 6.82
N LYS A 81 -14.76 4.38 7.59
CA LYS A 81 -14.69 3.89 8.97
C LYS A 81 -14.11 2.48 9.05
N TRP A 82 -14.53 1.59 8.15
CA TRP A 82 -14.03 0.22 8.08
C TRP A 82 -12.53 0.18 7.73
N ILE A 83 -12.10 0.86 6.66
CA ILE A 83 -10.69 0.82 6.24
C ILE A 83 -9.76 1.46 7.29
N GLY A 84 -10.26 2.43 8.06
CA GLY A 84 -9.53 3.08 9.16
C GLY A 84 -9.01 2.10 10.22
N GLN A 85 -9.63 0.93 10.38
CA GLN A 85 -9.15 -0.12 11.29
C GLN A 85 -7.76 -0.67 10.90
N TYR A 86 -7.40 -0.57 9.62
CA TYR A 86 -6.14 -1.05 9.05
C TYR A 86 -5.11 0.07 8.85
N VAL A 87 -5.45 1.30 9.24
CA VAL A 87 -4.60 2.49 9.09
C VAL A 87 -3.88 2.81 10.40
N SER A 88 -2.57 3.07 10.30
CA SER A 88 -1.75 3.60 11.38
C SER A 88 -1.13 4.93 10.95
N ASN A 89 -1.72 6.03 11.43
CA ASN A 89 -1.27 7.39 11.15
C ASN A 89 -0.13 7.88 12.05
N GLN A 90 0.33 7.06 13.00
CA GLN A 90 1.50 7.37 13.81
C GLN A 90 2.74 7.46 12.92
N GLU A 91 3.66 8.38 13.25
CA GLU A 91 4.88 8.57 12.48
C GLU A 91 5.82 7.35 12.61
N ASN A 92 5.94 6.83 13.83
CA ASN A 92 6.74 5.64 14.14
C ASN A 92 5.99 4.59 14.98
N PRO A 93 4.97 3.93 14.41
CA PRO A 93 4.27 2.84 15.08
C PRO A 93 5.24 1.68 15.31
N GLY A 94 5.11 1.04 16.47
CA GLY A 94 5.91 -0.15 16.79
C GLY A 94 5.74 -1.26 15.74
N PRO A 95 6.71 -2.18 15.58
CA PRO A 95 6.67 -3.21 14.54
C PRO A 95 5.38 -4.04 14.52
N GLY A 96 4.88 -4.42 15.70
CA GLY A 96 3.62 -5.18 15.82
C GLY A 96 2.38 -4.42 15.33
N VAL A 97 2.35 -3.09 15.50
CA VAL A 97 1.26 -2.24 14.99
C VAL A 97 1.35 -2.15 13.48
N ARG A 98 2.55 -1.92 12.91
CA ARG A 98 2.78 -1.88 11.44
C ARG A 98 2.37 -3.18 10.76
N SER A 99 2.57 -4.33 11.41
CA SER A 99 2.17 -5.63 10.85
C SER A 99 0.66 -5.83 10.86
N ARG A 100 -0.05 -5.37 11.90
CA ARG A 100 -1.52 -5.50 12.01
C ARG A 100 -2.27 -4.42 11.22
N ARG A 101 -1.68 -3.24 11.09
CA ARG A 101 -2.20 -2.08 10.36
C ARG A 101 -1.24 -1.71 9.23
N PRO A 102 -1.34 -2.39 8.08
CA PRO A 102 -0.34 -2.28 7.01
C PRO A 102 -0.42 -0.96 6.23
N LEU A 103 -1.49 -0.17 6.41
CA LEU A 103 -1.71 1.08 5.69
C LEU A 103 -1.27 2.27 6.53
N ARG A 104 -0.55 3.21 5.90
CA ARG A 104 -0.26 4.53 6.46
C ARG A 104 -1.44 5.49 6.27
N GLN A 105 -2.08 5.42 5.11
CA GLN A 105 -3.26 6.23 4.77
C GLN A 105 -4.17 5.46 3.82
N ALA A 106 -5.47 5.73 3.89
CA ALA A 106 -6.45 5.25 2.94
C ALA A 106 -7.48 6.35 2.69
N LYS A 107 -8.03 6.41 1.48
CA LYS A 107 -9.16 7.27 1.13
C LYS A 107 -10.12 6.50 0.22
N ILE A 108 -11.40 6.52 0.54
CA ILE A 108 -12.46 5.94 -0.26
C ILE A 108 -13.41 7.06 -0.67
N GLU A 109 -13.72 7.16 -1.95
CA GLU A 109 -14.64 8.14 -2.53
C GLU A 109 -15.75 7.37 -3.26
N VAL A 110 -17.02 7.76 -3.02
CA VAL A 110 -18.18 7.11 -3.65
C VAL A 110 -18.92 8.12 -4.51
N SER A 111 -19.05 7.81 -5.80
CA SER A 111 -19.81 8.61 -6.76
C SER A 111 -20.98 7.82 -7.33
N GLU A 112 -22.04 8.50 -7.74
CA GLU A 112 -23.18 7.88 -8.42
C GLU A 112 -22.84 7.53 -9.87
N VAL A 113 -23.54 6.53 -10.41
CA VAL A 113 -23.47 6.19 -11.83
C VAL A 113 -24.62 6.87 -12.56
N ALA A 114 -24.29 7.80 -13.45
CA ALA A 114 -25.29 8.55 -14.21
C ALA A 114 -26.20 7.61 -15.00
N GLY A 115 -27.52 7.77 -14.84
CA GLY A 115 -28.53 6.94 -15.51
C GLY A 115 -28.87 5.61 -14.82
N GLU A 116 -28.17 5.25 -13.73
CA GLU A 116 -28.40 4.01 -13.00
C GLU A 116 -28.63 4.27 -11.49
N PRO A 117 -29.88 4.55 -11.08
CA PRO A 117 -30.21 4.74 -9.68
C PRO A 117 -29.83 3.52 -8.82
N GLY A 118 -29.20 3.76 -7.68
CA GLY A 118 -28.71 2.71 -6.78
C GLY A 118 -27.36 2.08 -7.19
N TRP A 119 -26.78 2.48 -8.31
CA TRP A 119 -25.42 2.09 -8.70
C TRP A 119 -24.41 3.15 -8.28
N TYR A 120 -23.35 2.69 -7.61
CA TYR A 120 -22.27 3.54 -7.12
C TYR A 120 -20.92 3.07 -7.67
N ARG A 121 -20.07 4.03 -8.01
CA ARG A 121 -18.67 3.83 -8.33
C ARG A 121 -17.83 4.18 -7.10
N VAL A 122 -17.06 3.21 -6.62
CA VAL A 122 -16.20 3.36 -5.45
C VAL A 122 -14.74 3.46 -5.91
N GLY A 123 -14.12 4.62 -5.68
CA GLY A 123 -12.70 4.84 -5.88
C GLY A 123 -11.94 4.66 -4.56
N MET A 124 -10.84 3.89 -4.57
CA MET A 124 -10.03 3.66 -3.38
C MET A 124 -8.56 3.98 -3.63
N LYS A 125 -7.97 4.80 -2.76
CA LYS A 125 -6.54 5.10 -2.73
C LYS A 125 -5.94 4.58 -1.44
N LEU A 126 -4.94 3.71 -1.55
CA LEU A 126 -4.32 3.02 -0.42
C LEU A 126 -2.82 3.32 -0.42
N GLN A 127 -2.30 3.81 0.70
CA GLN A 127 -0.87 4.04 0.90
C GLN A 127 -0.33 3.07 1.96
N PRO A 128 0.46 2.05 1.58
CA PRO A 128 1.07 1.13 2.54
C PRO A 128 2.26 1.77 3.27
N HIS A 129 2.68 1.17 4.38
CA HIS A 129 3.99 1.47 4.96
C HIS A 129 5.10 0.91 4.07
N PHE A 130 6.12 1.73 3.78
CA PHE A 130 7.26 1.27 3.00
C PHE A 130 8.20 0.38 3.81
N LYS A 131 8.63 -0.72 3.19
CA LYS A 131 9.73 -1.54 3.68
C LYS A 131 11.06 -0.92 3.29
N TYR A 132 12.04 -1.05 4.19
CA TYR A 132 13.43 -0.74 3.86
C TYR A 132 13.96 -1.80 2.89
N MET A 133 14.38 -1.37 1.70
CA MET A 133 14.83 -2.25 0.61
C MET A 133 16.30 -1.98 0.19
N GLY A 134 16.95 -1.00 0.79
CA GLY A 134 18.34 -0.62 0.50
C GLY A 134 18.61 0.85 0.77
N ALA A 135 19.89 1.19 0.87
CA ALA A 135 20.39 2.55 0.95
C ALA A 135 21.77 2.62 0.28
N SER A 136 22.07 3.75 -0.33
CA SER A 136 23.41 4.08 -0.81
C SER A 136 24.14 4.85 0.29
N PHE A 137 25.35 4.41 0.63
CA PHE A 137 26.17 5.07 1.65
C PHE A 137 27.35 5.76 0.96
N THR A 138 27.52 7.06 1.20
CA THR A 138 28.68 7.83 0.75
C THR A 138 29.57 8.08 1.96
N LEU A 139 30.80 7.55 1.91
CA LEU A 139 31.80 7.71 2.96
C LEU A 139 32.77 8.81 2.54
N SER A 140 32.90 9.84 3.37
CA SER A 140 33.83 10.96 3.15
C SER A 140 34.66 11.19 4.41
N LEU A 141 35.97 11.35 4.25
CA LEU A 141 36.87 11.72 5.34
C LEU A 141 36.90 13.26 5.45
N VAL A 142 36.55 13.80 6.61
CA VAL A 142 36.55 15.25 6.86
C VAL A 142 37.46 15.58 8.05
N GLY A 143 38.31 16.60 7.91
CA GLY A 143 39.30 16.98 8.93
C GLY A 143 38.69 17.64 10.18
N LYS A 144 37.46 18.16 10.08
CA LYS A 144 36.66 18.65 11.20
C LYS A 144 35.19 18.42 10.85
N LEU A 145 34.49 17.62 11.65
CA LEU A 145 33.04 17.47 11.55
C LEU A 145 32.42 18.68 12.28
N ASP A 146 31.54 19.43 11.62
CA ASP A 146 30.79 20.48 12.30
C ASP A 146 29.98 19.83 13.44
N LYS A 147 30.22 20.30 14.67
CA LYS A 147 29.48 19.86 15.84
C LYS A 147 28.11 20.52 15.80
N THR A 148 27.08 19.74 15.49
CA THR A 148 25.68 20.12 15.71
C THR A 148 25.33 19.98 17.17
#